data_AF-A0AAW0F0R1-F1
#
_entry.id   AF-A0AAW0F0R1-F1
#
_cell.length_a   1.000
_cell.length_b   1.000
_cell.length_c   1.000
_cell.angle_alpha   90.00
_cell.angle_beta   90.00
_cell.angle_gamma   90.00
#
_symmetry.space_group_name_H-M   'P 1'
#
loop_
_entity.id
_entity.type
_entity.pdbx_description
1 polymer ?
#
loop_
_entity_poly.entity_id
_entity_poly.type
_entity_poly.pdbx_seq_one_letter_code
_entity_poly.pdbx_strand_id
1 'polypeptide(L)'
;MTLAFGAGALLVGAAVALYTWFTASDSEKESERYYHLPPRDGPTAATAPSGSCCDASPSLEADGGHPCVCCLENPQTFMFVQCHHICLCEACLIQLGRTYEDNVLKGRFSGPVRVPCPVCRTMGYVTRTYAS
;
A
#
# COMPACT_ATOMS: atom_id res chain seq x y z
N MET A 1 24.71 6.61 -59.88
CA MET A 1 25.40 6.94 -58.61
C MET A 1 24.44 6.69 -57.47
N THR A 2 24.56 5.53 -56.82
CA THR A 2 23.88 5.19 -55.57
C THR A 2 24.84 5.47 -54.42
N LEU A 3 24.36 6.09 -53.33
CA LEU A 3 24.52 5.65 -51.93
C LEU A 3 24.16 6.76 -50.92
N ALA A 4 23.67 6.28 -49.77
CA ALA A 4 23.73 6.90 -48.44
C ALA A 4 22.56 7.79 -47.99
N PHE A 5 21.41 7.17 -47.70
CA PHE A 5 20.53 7.60 -46.59
C PHE A 5 20.12 6.36 -45.79
N GLY A 6 20.92 5.96 -44.81
CA GLY A 6 20.64 4.71 -44.09
C GLY A 6 21.51 4.47 -42.87
N ALA A 7 21.78 5.50 -42.06
CA ALA A 7 22.56 5.34 -40.81
C ALA A 7 21.87 5.95 -39.57
N GLY A 8 20.78 6.71 -39.73
CA GLY A 8 20.14 7.41 -38.61
C GLY A 8 19.11 6.59 -37.82
N ALA A 9 18.49 5.58 -38.43
CA ALA A 9 17.33 4.89 -37.83
C ALA A 9 17.68 3.83 -36.79
N LEU A 10 18.89 3.25 -36.83
CA LEU A 10 19.27 2.12 -35.97
C LEU A 10 19.64 2.54 -34.54
N LEU A 11 20.15 3.76 -34.33
CA LEU A 11 20.53 4.23 -32.99
C LEU A 11 19.32 4.67 -32.16
N VAL A 12 18.23 5.12 -32.82
CA VAL A 12 17.01 5.55 -32.14
C VAL A 12 16.24 4.36 -31.55
N GLY A 13 16.18 3.23 -32.25
CA GLY A 13 15.45 2.04 -31.78
C GLY A 13 16.05 1.42 -30.51
N ALA A 14 17.38 1.38 -30.40
CA ALA A 14 18.06 0.84 -29.22
C ALA A 14 17.91 1.75 -27.99
N ALA A 15 17.94 3.07 -28.18
CA ALA A 15 17.74 4.04 -27.09
C ALA A 15 16.31 3.97 -26.52
N VAL A 16 15.29 3.80 -27.37
CA VAL A 16 13.90 3.66 -26.92
C VAL A 16 13.70 2.36 -26.14
N ALA A 17 14.26 1.23 -26.59
CA ALA A 17 14.14 -0.05 -25.88
C ALA A 17 14.84 -0.05 -24.51
N LEU A 18 16.01 0.60 -24.40
CA LEU A 18 16.69 0.76 -23.12
C LEU A 18 15.94 1.71 -22.18
N TYR A 19 15.36 2.79 -22.71
CA TYR A 19 14.56 3.72 -21.92
C TYR A 19 13.29 3.05 -21.39
N THR A 20 12.56 2.29 -22.22
CA THR A 20 11.36 1.57 -21.77
C THR A 20 11.70 0.50 -20.73
N TRP A 21 12.78 -0.27 -20.92
CA TRP A 21 13.26 -1.23 -19.94
C TRP A 21 13.65 -0.56 -18.61
N PHE A 22 14.34 0.57 -18.67
CA PHE A 22 14.73 1.33 -17.48
C PHE A 22 13.51 1.87 -16.72
N THR A 23 12.53 2.46 -17.42
CA THR A 23 11.29 2.95 -16.79
C THR A 23 10.39 1.84 -16.24
N ALA A 24 10.39 0.66 -16.87
CA ALA A 24 9.70 -0.52 -16.37
C ALA A 24 10.34 -1.01 -15.05
N SER A 25 11.67 -1.06 -15.01
CA SER A 25 12.44 -1.47 -13.82
C SER A 25 12.18 -0.59 -12.60
N ASP A 26 11.99 0.72 -12.82
CA ASP A 26 11.70 1.68 -11.75
C ASP A 26 10.26 1.52 -11.23
N SER A 27 9.31 1.28 -12.14
CA SER A 27 7.90 1.07 -11.82
C SER A 27 7.66 -0.21 -11.01
N GLU A 28 8.39 -1.29 -11.33
CA GLU A 28 8.30 -2.56 -10.59
C GLU A 28 8.79 -2.41 -9.15
N LYS A 29 9.93 -1.72 -8.94
CA LYS A 29 10.45 -1.44 -7.59
C LYS A 29 9.55 -0.52 -6.77
N GLU A 30 8.85 0.41 -7.42
CA GLU A 30 7.88 1.26 -6.72
C GLU A 30 6.66 0.46 -6.27
N SER A 31 6.19 -0.48 -7.12
CA SER A 31 5.05 -1.35 -6.81
C SER A 31 5.29 -2.33 -5.66
N GLU A 32 6.55 -2.72 -5.43
CA GLU A 32 6.97 -3.62 -4.34
C GLU A 32 6.99 -2.91 -2.98
N ARG A 33 7.12 -1.58 -2.96
CA ARG A 33 7.11 -0.77 -1.72
C ARG A 33 5.71 -0.50 -1.20
N TYR A 34 4.71 -0.53 -2.05
CA TYR A 34 3.32 -0.28 -1.64
C TYR A 34 2.67 -1.56 -1.10
N TYR A 35 1.78 -1.38 -0.13
CA TYR A 35 1.05 -2.47 0.49
C TYR A 35 0.01 -3.06 -0.47
N HIS A 36 -0.04 -4.39 -0.52
CA HIS A 36 -1.03 -5.15 -1.26
C HIS A 36 -1.98 -5.84 -0.28
N LEU A 37 -3.29 -5.78 -0.56
CA LEU A 37 -4.29 -6.43 0.28
C LEU A 37 -4.10 -7.96 0.19
N PRO A 38 -4.06 -8.69 1.32
CA PRO A 38 -3.94 -10.16 1.29
C PRO A 38 -5.12 -10.80 0.54
N PRO A 39 -5.01 -12.01 -0.03
CA PRO A 39 -6.14 -12.69 -0.67
C PRO A 39 -7.29 -12.98 0.31
N ARG A 40 -8.55 -12.92 -0.15
CA ARG A 40 -9.73 -13.21 0.68
C ARG A 40 -9.92 -14.72 0.91
N ASP A 41 -9.42 -15.54 -0.02
CA ASP A 41 -9.72 -16.97 -0.15
C ASP A 41 -8.58 -17.87 0.40
N GLY A 42 -7.77 -17.37 1.35
CA GLY A 42 -6.78 -18.19 2.06
C GLY A 42 -7.43 -19.14 3.07
N PRO A 43 -6.80 -20.28 3.41
CA PRO A 43 -7.35 -21.22 4.39
C PRO A 43 -7.61 -20.50 5.71
N THR A 44 -8.88 -20.46 6.09
CA THR A 44 -9.42 -19.91 7.34
C THR A 44 -8.73 -20.53 8.55
N ALA A 45 -7.68 -19.88 9.05
CA ALA A 45 -7.27 -19.98 10.45
C ALA A 45 -7.97 -18.87 11.23
N ALA A 46 -9.31 -18.94 11.27
CA ALA A 46 -10.12 -18.09 12.13
C ALA A 46 -10.08 -18.64 13.55
N THR A 47 -9.00 -18.35 14.28
CA THR A 47 -9.05 -18.41 15.74
C THR A 47 -9.66 -17.10 16.21
N ALA A 48 -10.99 -17.09 16.34
CA ALA A 48 -11.66 -16.12 17.18
C ALA A 48 -11.56 -16.58 18.64
N PRO A 49 -10.99 -15.78 19.55
CA PRO A 49 -11.43 -15.78 20.92
C PRO A 49 -12.42 -14.63 21.09
N SER A 50 -13.71 -14.97 21.01
CA SER A 50 -14.74 -14.27 21.76
C SER A 50 -14.44 -14.46 23.24
N GLY A 51 -13.81 -13.46 23.87
CA GLY A 51 -13.51 -13.44 25.29
C GLY A 51 -13.55 -12.01 25.81
N SER A 52 -14.55 -11.72 26.64
CA SER A 52 -14.63 -10.48 27.39
C SER A 52 -13.46 -10.34 28.37
N CYS A 53 -12.86 -9.16 28.43
CA CYS A 53 -12.27 -8.65 29.66
C CYS A 53 -12.40 -7.13 29.65
N CYS A 54 -13.36 -6.64 30.44
CA CYS A 54 -13.27 -5.34 31.06
C CYS A 54 -12.02 -5.29 31.97
N ASP A 55 -11.53 -4.06 32.14
CA ASP A 55 -10.49 -3.62 33.08
C ASP A 55 -9.04 -3.59 32.56
N ALA A 56 -8.65 -2.42 32.05
CA ALA A 56 -7.31 -1.89 32.25
C ALA A 56 -7.34 -0.35 32.17
N SER A 57 -7.06 0.29 33.30
CA SER A 57 -6.71 1.71 33.38
C SER A 57 -5.49 2.02 32.49
N PRO A 58 -5.36 3.25 31.95
CA PRO A 58 -4.30 3.60 31.03
C PRO A 58 -2.97 3.82 31.77
N SER A 59 -2.10 2.83 31.76
CA SER A 59 -0.68 3.02 32.07
C SER A 59 -0.01 3.58 30.81
N LEU A 60 0.16 4.89 30.80
CA LEU A 60 1.07 5.62 29.92
C LEU A 60 2.50 5.07 30.09
N GLU A 61 3.31 5.20 29.04
CA GLU A 61 4.75 4.94 28.96
C GLU A 61 5.16 3.48 28.66
N ALA A 62 4.95 3.04 27.42
CA ALA A 62 5.85 2.11 26.75
C ALA A 62 6.10 2.65 25.33
N ASP A 63 7.37 2.72 24.97
CA ASP A 63 7.95 3.19 23.71
C ASP A 63 7.40 2.42 22.48
N GLY A 64 6.13 2.64 22.18
CA GLY A 64 5.33 1.93 21.18
C GLY A 64 4.44 2.94 20.48
N GLY A 65 4.59 3.04 19.16
CA GLY A 65 4.02 4.12 18.34
C GLY A 65 2.53 4.42 18.59
N HIS A 66 2.11 5.62 18.16
CA HIS A 66 0.75 6.12 18.37
C HIS A 66 -0.35 5.08 18.03
N PRO A 67 -1.45 5.02 18.80
CA PRO A 67 -2.52 4.06 18.57
C PRO A 67 -3.31 4.36 17.30
N CYS A 68 -3.79 3.32 16.61
CA CYS A 68 -4.59 3.41 15.39
C CYS A 68 -5.82 4.29 15.61
N VAL A 69 -6.08 5.21 14.68
CA VAL A 69 -7.21 6.16 14.78
C VAL A 69 -8.58 5.44 14.70
N CYS A 70 -8.63 4.24 14.12
CA CYS A 70 -9.88 3.49 13.97
C CYS A 70 -10.22 2.60 15.17
N CYS A 71 -9.27 1.80 15.67
CA CYS A 71 -9.54 0.86 16.77
C CYS A 71 -9.00 1.32 18.13
N LEU A 72 -8.09 2.31 18.16
CA LEU A 72 -7.44 2.83 19.39
C LEU A 72 -6.67 1.79 20.23
N GLU A 73 -6.63 0.53 19.79
CA GLU A 73 -5.99 -0.58 20.49
C GLU A 73 -4.60 -0.90 19.91
N ASN A 74 -4.52 -1.06 18.59
CA ASN A 74 -3.31 -1.50 17.91
C ASN A 74 -2.42 -0.30 17.52
N PRO A 75 -1.09 -0.44 17.50
CA PRO A 75 -0.20 0.63 17.06
C PRO A 75 -0.37 0.93 15.56
N GLN A 76 -0.13 2.18 15.20
CA GLN A 76 -0.10 2.62 13.82
C GLN A 76 1.15 2.07 13.12
N THR A 77 0.96 1.40 11.99
CA THR A 77 2.05 0.74 11.24
C THR A 77 2.02 1.05 9.75
N PHE A 78 1.08 1.89 9.30
CA PHE A 78 0.88 2.22 7.89
C PHE A 78 0.84 3.72 7.64
N MET A 79 1.62 4.15 6.66
CA MET A 79 1.70 5.52 6.17
C MET A 79 1.01 5.65 4.81
N PHE A 80 0.22 6.70 4.67
CA PHE A 80 -0.33 7.13 3.39
C PHE A 80 0.69 7.99 2.65
N VAL A 81 1.10 7.58 1.44
CA VAL A 81 2.23 8.18 0.71
C VAL A 81 1.95 9.63 0.30
N GLN A 82 0.71 9.93 -0.09
CA GLN A 82 0.33 11.25 -0.62
C GLN A 82 0.13 12.32 0.46
N CYS A 83 -0.15 11.92 1.70
CA CYS A 83 -0.42 12.85 2.80
C CYS A 83 0.44 12.62 4.04
N HIS A 84 1.34 11.64 4.01
CA HIS A 84 2.27 11.27 5.09
C HIS A 84 1.64 10.94 6.44
N HIS A 85 0.32 10.76 6.51
CA HIS A 85 -0.36 10.38 7.74
C HIS A 85 -0.09 8.91 8.05
N ILE A 86 0.51 8.67 9.21
CA ILE A 86 0.54 7.36 9.85
C ILE A 86 -0.67 7.32 10.77
N CYS A 87 -1.64 6.43 10.52
CA CYS A 87 -2.93 6.49 11.24
C CYS A 87 -3.67 5.16 11.37
N LEU A 88 -3.21 4.10 10.71
CA LEU A 88 -3.89 2.81 10.68
C LEU A 88 -2.97 1.68 11.15
N CYS A 89 -3.58 0.71 11.82
CA CYS A 89 -3.02 -0.64 11.98
C CYS A 89 -3.40 -1.54 10.80
N GLU A 90 -2.83 -2.75 10.76
CA GLU A 90 -3.03 -3.71 9.67
C GLU A 90 -4.50 -4.14 9.51
N ALA A 91 -5.14 -4.55 10.62
CA ALA A 91 -6.53 -5.01 10.59
C ALA A 91 -7.48 -3.92 10.07
N CYS A 92 -7.32 -2.67 10.55
CA CYS A 92 -8.14 -1.56 10.11
C CYS A 92 -7.87 -1.16 8.64
N LEU A 93 -6.61 -1.26 8.17
CA LEU A 93 -6.29 -1.01 6.77
C LEU A 93 -6.93 -2.06 5.85
N ILE A 94 -6.83 -3.35 6.21
CA ILE A 94 -7.47 -4.42 5.43
C ILE A 94 -8.98 -4.19 5.38
N GLN A 95 -9.62 -3.92 6.52
CA GLN A 95 -11.06 -3.67 6.57
C GLN A 95 -11.47 -2.45 5.73
N LEU A 96 -10.69 -1.36 5.78
CA LEU A 96 -10.91 -0.17 4.96
C LEU A 96 -10.78 -0.50 3.47
N GLY A 97 -9.73 -1.23 3.09
CA GLY A 97 -9.52 -1.69 1.72
C GLY A 97 -10.69 -2.53 1.21
N ARG A 98 -11.16 -3.51 2.00
CA ARG A 98 -12.32 -4.35 1.65
C ARG A 98 -13.60 -3.55 1.50
N THR A 99 -13.87 -2.65 2.44
CA THR A 99 -15.05 -1.79 2.40
C THR A 99 -15.02 -0.89 1.16
N TYR A 100 -13.82 -0.46 0.73
CA TYR A 100 -13.63 0.33 -0.47
C TYR A 100 -13.77 -0.49 -1.76
N GLU A 101 -13.26 -1.73 -1.79
CA GLU A 101 -13.48 -2.70 -2.88
C GLU A 101 -14.99 -2.92 -3.11
N ASP A 102 -15.72 -3.22 -2.04
CA ASP A 102 -17.12 -3.62 -2.10
C ASP A 102 -18.04 -2.43 -2.45
N ASN A 103 -17.80 -1.24 -1.87
CA ASN A 103 -18.71 -0.11 -2.01
C ASN A 103 -18.35 0.88 -3.12
N VAL A 104 -17.05 1.04 -3.43
CA VAL A 104 -16.57 2.10 -4.34
C VAL A 104 -16.06 1.53 -5.65
N LEU A 105 -15.12 0.58 -5.60
CA LEU A 105 -14.59 -0.04 -6.83
C LEU A 105 -15.58 -1.02 -7.46
N LYS A 106 -16.46 -1.65 -6.68
CA LYS A 106 -17.31 -2.78 -7.11
C LYS A 106 -16.47 -3.90 -7.75
N GLY A 107 -15.27 -4.11 -7.22
CA GLY A 107 -14.24 -4.97 -7.78
C GLY A 107 -13.03 -5.08 -6.86
N ARG A 108 -12.13 -6.03 -7.16
CA ARG A 108 -10.92 -6.28 -6.39
C ARG A 108 -9.79 -5.34 -6.83
N PHE A 109 -8.89 -4.99 -5.92
CA PHE A 109 -7.64 -4.34 -6.30
C PHE A 109 -6.78 -5.29 -7.16
N SER A 110 -6.37 -4.83 -8.33
CA SER A 110 -5.44 -5.55 -9.23
C SER A 110 -3.97 -5.15 -9.00
N GLY A 111 -3.66 -4.56 -7.84
CA GLY A 111 -2.34 -4.02 -7.53
C GLY A 111 -2.33 -3.31 -6.17
N PRO A 112 -1.45 -2.30 -5.98
CA PRO A 112 -1.25 -1.67 -4.68
C PRO A 112 -2.51 -0.95 -4.20
N VAL A 113 -2.70 -0.99 -2.89
CA VAL A 113 -3.92 -0.51 -2.24
C VAL A 113 -3.97 1.01 -2.32
N ARG A 114 -5.05 1.52 -2.92
CA ARG A 114 -5.30 2.96 -3.03
C ARG A 114 -6.64 3.32 -2.40
N VAL A 115 -6.59 3.94 -1.23
CA VAL A 115 -7.76 4.25 -0.39
C VAL A 115 -7.66 5.67 0.17
N PRO A 116 -8.78 6.30 0.59
CA PRO A 116 -8.73 7.61 1.22
C PRO A 116 -8.15 7.53 2.64
N CYS A 117 -7.30 8.48 3.01
CA CYS A 117 -6.80 8.62 4.37
C CYS A 117 -7.95 8.94 5.35
N PRO A 118 -8.11 8.23 6.48
CA PRO A 118 -9.14 8.54 7.47
C PRO A 118 -9.04 9.96 8.08
N VAL A 119 -7.83 10.53 8.11
CA VAL A 119 -7.56 11.84 8.72
C VAL A 119 -7.89 12.99 7.76
N CYS A 120 -7.31 12.99 6.56
CA CYS A 120 -7.42 14.11 5.62
C CYS A 120 -8.21 13.80 4.34
N ARG A 121 -8.68 12.55 4.18
CA ARG A 121 -9.46 12.06 3.02
C ARG A 121 -8.75 12.12 1.66
N THR A 122 -7.46 12.46 1.64
CA THR A 122 -6.64 12.39 0.43
C THR A 122 -6.53 10.94 -0.02
N MET A 123 -6.81 10.69 -1.30
CA MET A 123 -6.64 9.37 -1.92
C MET A 123 -5.16 9.07 -2.10
N GLY A 124 -4.72 7.92 -1.59
CA GLY A 124 -3.31 7.58 -1.64
C GLY A 124 -2.98 6.09 -1.58
N TYR A 125 -1.77 5.77 -2.03
CA TYR A 125 -1.13 4.48 -1.80
C TYR A 125 -0.66 4.38 -0.35
N VAL A 126 -0.63 3.15 0.15
CA VAL A 126 -0.27 2.87 1.53
C VAL A 126 1.02 2.06 1.57
N THR A 127 1.91 2.37 2.51
CA THR A 127 3.14 1.61 2.76
C THR A 127 3.24 1.25 4.24
N ARG A 128 3.85 0.11 4.55
CA ARG A 128 4.16 -0.25 5.93
C ARG A 128 5.34 0.58 6.43
N THR A 129 5.26 1.08 7.65
CA THR A 129 6.38 1.73 8.35
C THR A 129 7.01 0.71 9.28
N TYR A 130 8.31 0.47 9.14
CA TYR A 130 9.08 -0.32 10.10
C TYR A 130 9.67 0.66 11.12
N ALA A 131 9.41 0.42 12.41
CA ALA A 131 10.15 1.11 13.47
C ALA A 131 11.61 0.64 13.36
N SER A 132 12.52 1.59 13.16
CA SER A 132 13.98 1.38 13.10
C SER A 132 14.59 1.39 14.48
#